data_AF-A0A929DV97-F1
#
_entry.id   AF-A0A929DV97-F1
#
_cell.length_a   1.000
_cell.length_b   1.000
_cell.length_c   1.000
_cell.angle_alpha   90.00
_cell.angle_beta   90.00
_cell.angle_gamma   90.00
#
_symmetry.space_group_name_H-M   'P 1'
#
loop_
_entity.id
_entity.type
_entity.pdbx_description
1 polymer ?
#
loop_
_entity_poly.entity_id
_entity_poly.type
_entity_poly.pdbx_seq_one_letter_code
_entity_poly.pdbx_strand_id
1 'polypeptide(L)'
;IWVGTSAGTSMFNKSDSTFTSLSMEDGLPSNIIYNIIQDDNGNLWFATGSGLAMLNPDPEAADAFIVVDELLGREFNIKAVHKSEQGELFFGTIDGLISFHPDSLTDNHFIPPVVITSFEKENNGIRQSLNPYAEKIDLSHKDYSFTIEFSALDFTNPSKNRYSYKMEGISDSWIEIGTRRFVPFTNLPPGKYKFHVQGTNNDGVWNRVGASIQITIHPPWWRSNYAYAGYVLALIVLIILIIRLREQNLVRDKKLLEEKIRERTTEIARKNISLEEQKEEIVTANEVLMKQKDELNELNAMKDTFFSILAHDLKNPFSSLYSLSGLVVQNFQNMDEDEQLTALKKIEDSTKLIYNLLDNLLTWSQSQRGDIDYQPGKFLLSNLVNTNINLHKVSAENKGVRINSGVSGELYAYGDREMISTVLRNLINNAVKYSHKGGVIEVNVTEKDDKLEVVVADQGVGMSMENTEKIFRIDAKVKSPGTQGEKGTGLGLILCKDFVEINKGQIWCESEEGSGSTFHFTIPASEDSLQG
;
A
#
# COMPACT_ATOMS: atom_id res chain seq x y z
N ILE A 1 -34.10 49.18 -100.99
CA ILE A 1 -32.85 48.93 -101.76
C ILE A 1 -31.88 48.26 -100.81
N TRP A 2 -31.20 47.20 -101.22
CA TRP A 2 -30.18 46.54 -100.41
C TRP A 2 -28.79 46.88 -100.95
N VAL A 3 -27.87 47.19 -100.04
CA VAL A 3 -26.50 47.60 -100.36
C VAL A 3 -25.54 46.73 -99.56
N GLY A 4 -24.76 45.90 -100.26
CA GLY A 4 -23.66 45.15 -99.66
C GLY A 4 -22.43 46.03 -99.47
N THR A 5 -21.79 45.93 -98.31
CA THR A 5 -20.59 46.69 -97.97
C THR A 5 -19.52 45.78 -97.38
N SER A 6 -18.35 46.33 -97.04
CA SER A 6 -17.32 45.61 -96.27
C SER A 6 -17.61 45.53 -94.76
N ALA A 7 -18.68 46.17 -94.29
CA ALA A 7 -19.06 46.28 -92.88
C ALA A 7 -20.50 45.79 -92.61
N GLY A 8 -21.02 44.91 -93.47
CA GLY A 8 -22.37 44.35 -93.41
C GLY A 8 -23.20 44.74 -94.63
N THR A 9 -24.51 44.58 -94.50
CA THR A 9 -25.49 45.00 -95.50
C THR A 9 -26.38 46.10 -94.95
N SER A 10 -26.77 47.06 -95.78
CA SER A 10 -27.70 48.12 -95.41
C SER A 10 -28.93 48.09 -96.30
N MET A 11 -30.11 48.08 -95.68
CA MET A 11 -31.38 48.30 -96.34
C MET A 11 -31.74 49.78 -96.31
N PHE A 12 -31.84 50.41 -97.48
CA PHE A 12 -32.41 51.74 -97.64
C PHE A 12 -33.90 51.65 -97.97
N ASN A 13 -34.75 52.15 -97.08
CA ASN A 13 -36.18 52.28 -97.34
C ASN A 13 -36.48 53.64 -97.99
N LYS A 14 -37.09 53.60 -99.18
CA LYS A 14 -37.35 54.81 -99.98
C LYS A 14 -38.51 55.65 -99.43
N SER A 15 -39.47 55.04 -98.73
CA SER A 15 -40.68 55.74 -98.29
C SER A 15 -40.40 56.73 -97.16
N ASP A 16 -39.47 56.40 -96.27
CA ASP A 16 -39.11 57.14 -95.06
C ASP A 16 -37.64 57.59 -95.05
N SER A 17 -36.86 57.24 -96.08
CA SER A 17 -35.44 57.57 -96.24
C SER A 17 -34.54 57.06 -95.10
N THR A 18 -34.92 55.94 -94.47
CA THR A 18 -34.15 55.33 -93.37
C THR A 18 -33.18 54.25 -93.88
N PHE A 19 -32.11 54.02 -93.12
CA PHE A 19 -31.16 52.93 -93.32
C PHE A 19 -31.20 51.97 -92.12
N THR A 20 -31.34 50.68 -92.39
CA THR A 20 -31.16 49.61 -91.39
C THR A 20 -29.93 48.80 -91.79
N SER A 21 -28.94 48.74 -90.90
CA SER A 21 -27.71 47.97 -91.14
C SER A 21 -27.77 46.65 -90.38
N LEU A 22 -27.35 45.58 -91.05
CA LEU A 22 -27.24 44.22 -90.51
C LEU A 22 -25.80 43.72 -90.70
N SER A 23 -25.30 43.04 -89.69
CA SER A 23 -23.90 42.58 -89.57
C SER A 23 -23.82 41.13 -89.08
N MET A 24 -22.61 40.65 -88.80
CA MET A 24 -22.40 39.34 -88.18
C MET A 24 -23.09 39.21 -86.81
N GLU A 25 -23.27 40.31 -86.08
CA GLU A 25 -24.00 40.29 -84.80
C GLU A 25 -25.48 39.94 -84.98
N ASP A 26 -26.02 40.17 -86.18
CA ASP A 26 -27.42 39.94 -86.55
C ASP A 26 -27.63 38.59 -87.27
N GLY A 27 -26.60 37.74 -87.34
CA GLY A 27 -26.67 36.39 -87.92
C GLY A 27 -26.02 36.21 -89.30
N LEU A 28 -25.41 37.26 -89.88
CA LEU A 28 -24.62 37.09 -91.11
C LEU A 28 -23.35 36.26 -90.86
N PRO A 29 -22.91 35.42 -91.82
CA PRO A 29 -21.69 34.63 -91.69
C PRO A 29 -20.40 35.46 -91.88
N SER A 30 -20.49 36.63 -92.51
CA SER A 30 -19.39 37.60 -92.63
C SER A 30 -19.92 39.01 -92.89
N ASN A 31 -19.19 40.04 -92.42
CA ASN A 31 -19.48 41.44 -92.70
C ASN A 31 -19.12 41.86 -94.13
N ILE A 32 -18.32 41.10 -94.85
CA ILE A 32 -17.95 41.43 -96.23
C ILE A 32 -19.02 40.87 -97.14
N ILE A 33 -19.81 41.73 -97.79
CA ILE A 33 -20.87 41.32 -98.72
C ILE A 33 -20.41 41.58 -100.15
N TYR A 34 -20.20 40.51 -100.91
CA TYR A 34 -19.76 40.60 -102.29
C TYR A 34 -20.91 40.78 -103.28
N ASN A 35 -22.00 40.06 -103.07
CA ASN A 35 -23.17 40.10 -103.94
C ASN A 35 -24.47 39.88 -103.16
N ILE A 36 -25.55 40.47 -103.67
CA ILE A 36 -26.92 40.25 -103.18
C ILE A 36 -27.78 39.92 -104.39
N ILE A 37 -28.52 38.81 -104.34
CA ILE A 37 -29.46 38.41 -105.39
C ILE A 37 -30.79 37.97 -104.79
N GLN A 38 -31.88 38.18 -105.52
CA GLN A 38 -33.22 37.78 -105.10
C GLN A 38 -33.68 36.55 -105.89
N ASP A 39 -34.16 35.53 -105.19
CA ASP A 39 -34.80 34.37 -105.82
C ASP A 39 -36.23 34.68 -106.28
N ASP A 40 -36.93 33.68 -106.82
CA ASP A 40 -38.30 33.85 -107.35
C ASP A 40 -39.36 33.87 -106.24
N ASN A 41 -39.03 33.37 -105.04
CA ASN A 41 -39.89 33.41 -103.85
C ASN A 41 -39.74 34.73 -103.08
N GLY A 42 -38.82 35.60 -103.51
CA GLY A 42 -38.57 36.90 -102.92
C GLY A 42 -37.49 36.90 -101.83
N ASN A 43 -36.90 35.75 -101.50
CA ASN A 43 -35.81 35.68 -100.52
C ASN A 43 -34.55 36.33 -101.09
N LEU A 44 -33.77 36.94 -100.19
CA LEU A 44 -32.54 37.63 -100.51
C LEU A 44 -31.34 36.77 -100.11
N TRP A 45 -30.46 36.55 -101.06
CA TRP A 45 -29.27 35.73 -100.93
C TRP A 45 -28.03 36.61 -100.91
N PHE A 46 -27.24 36.50 -99.83
CA PHE A 46 -26.07 37.30 -99.53
C PHE A 46 -24.81 36.44 -99.65
N ALA A 47 -24.05 36.63 -100.73
CA ALA A 47 -22.75 36.00 -100.91
C ALA A 47 -21.70 36.80 -100.14
N THR A 48 -21.13 36.20 -99.09
CA THR A 48 -20.28 36.92 -98.13
C THR A 48 -18.81 36.52 -98.19
N GLY A 49 -17.96 37.14 -97.36
CA GLY A 49 -16.57 36.74 -97.15
C GLY A 49 -16.36 35.33 -96.59
N SER A 50 -17.37 34.72 -95.97
CA SER A 50 -17.22 33.42 -95.29
C SER A 50 -18.53 32.61 -95.24
N GLY A 51 -19.26 32.55 -96.35
CA GLY A 51 -20.47 31.74 -96.49
C GLY A 51 -21.59 32.47 -97.25
N LEU A 52 -22.69 31.75 -97.46
CA LEU A 52 -23.90 32.26 -98.08
C LEU A 52 -24.99 32.36 -97.02
N ALA A 53 -25.74 33.46 -97.01
CA ALA A 53 -26.88 33.63 -96.13
C ALA A 53 -28.14 33.97 -96.92
N MET A 54 -29.27 33.43 -96.49
CA MET A 54 -30.60 33.74 -97.00
C MET A 54 -31.37 34.54 -95.94
N LEU A 55 -31.96 35.66 -96.34
CA LEU A 55 -32.94 36.41 -95.55
C LEU A 55 -34.30 36.26 -96.23
N ASN A 56 -35.28 35.80 -95.46
CA ASN A 56 -36.67 35.93 -95.86
C ASN A 56 -37.13 37.36 -95.50
N PRO A 57 -37.62 38.17 -96.45
CA PRO A 57 -38.07 39.53 -96.17
C PRO A 57 -39.40 39.62 -95.40
N ASP A 58 -40.04 38.49 -95.05
CA ASP A 58 -41.25 38.44 -94.22
C ASP A 58 -40.95 38.72 -92.73
N PRO A 59 -41.58 39.74 -92.10
CA PRO A 59 -41.33 40.11 -90.69
C PRO A 59 -41.65 39.03 -89.64
N GLU A 60 -42.36 37.96 -89.98
CA GLU A 60 -42.74 36.89 -89.04
C GLU A 60 -41.71 35.74 -88.94
N ALA A 61 -40.62 35.77 -89.72
CA ALA A 61 -39.56 34.75 -89.64
C ALA A 61 -38.70 34.92 -88.36
N ALA A 62 -38.56 33.85 -87.58
CA ALA A 62 -37.90 33.86 -86.26
C ALA A 62 -36.37 34.07 -86.29
N ASP A 63 -35.72 33.81 -87.42
CA ASP A 63 -34.28 34.02 -87.65
C ASP A 63 -34.05 35.00 -88.79
N ALA A 64 -33.24 36.05 -88.57
CA ALA A 64 -32.96 37.08 -89.57
C ALA A 64 -32.09 36.56 -90.74
N PHE A 65 -31.28 35.53 -90.55
CA PHE A 65 -30.49 34.92 -91.64
C PHE A 65 -30.39 33.42 -91.46
N ILE A 66 -30.68 32.67 -92.52
CA ILE A 66 -30.41 31.23 -92.62
C ILE A 66 -29.08 31.09 -93.37
N VAL A 67 -28.04 30.64 -92.67
CA VAL A 67 -26.72 30.40 -93.26
C VAL A 67 -26.74 29.05 -93.96
N VAL A 68 -26.38 29.03 -95.25
CA VAL A 68 -26.22 27.78 -95.99
C VAL A 68 -24.84 27.21 -95.70
N ASP A 69 -24.84 26.10 -94.99
CA ASP A 69 -23.65 25.32 -94.71
C ASP A 69 -23.31 24.37 -95.87
N GLU A 70 -22.07 23.86 -95.90
CA GLU A 70 -21.60 22.83 -96.86
C GLU A 70 -21.44 23.28 -98.32
N LEU A 71 -20.98 24.52 -98.51
CA LEU A 71 -20.65 25.09 -99.82
C LEU A 71 -19.24 24.74 -100.29
N LEU A 72 -19.05 24.61 -101.61
CA LEU A 72 -17.75 24.43 -102.25
C LEU A 72 -16.97 25.76 -102.25
N GLY A 73 -16.21 25.97 -101.16
CA GLY A 73 -15.51 27.21 -100.88
C GLY A 73 -16.37 28.19 -100.07
N ARG A 74 -15.73 28.89 -99.13
CA ARG A 74 -16.43 29.81 -98.19
C ARG A 74 -16.37 31.27 -98.62
N GLU A 75 -15.43 31.62 -99.50
CA GLU A 75 -15.25 32.99 -99.97
C GLU A 75 -15.76 33.15 -101.40
N PHE A 76 -16.64 34.13 -101.60
CA PHE A 76 -17.26 34.42 -102.90
C PHE A 76 -16.50 35.51 -103.67
N ASN A 77 -16.69 35.59 -104.99
CA ASN A 77 -16.08 36.62 -105.83
C ASN A 77 -17.03 37.79 -106.12
N ILE A 78 -16.50 39.01 -106.15
CA ILE A 78 -17.25 40.23 -106.50
C ILE A 78 -17.85 40.09 -107.90
N LYS A 79 -19.13 40.43 -108.06
CA LYS A 79 -19.90 40.37 -109.33
C LYS A 79 -20.04 38.97 -109.93
N ALA A 80 -19.68 37.91 -109.20
CA ALA A 80 -19.82 36.52 -109.64
C ALA A 80 -21.14 35.90 -109.15
N VAL A 81 -22.27 36.51 -109.51
CA VAL A 81 -23.60 35.97 -109.21
C VAL A 81 -24.50 36.04 -110.44
N HIS A 82 -25.32 35.01 -110.66
CA HIS A 82 -26.30 34.98 -111.74
C HIS A 82 -27.54 34.17 -111.34
N LYS A 83 -28.73 34.60 -111.76
CA LYS A 83 -29.96 33.79 -111.67
C LYS A 83 -30.39 33.43 -113.09
N SER A 84 -30.57 32.14 -113.37
CA SER A 84 -31.06 31.69 -114.67
C SER A 84 -32.56 32.00 -114.86
N GLU A 85 -33.04 31.91 -116.10
CA GLU A 85 -34.47 32.04 -116.40
C GLU A 85 -35.33 30.94 -115.73
N GLN A 86 -34.71 29.85 -115.30
CA GLN A 86 -35.36 28.72 -114.61
C GLN A 86 -35.36 28.88 -113.08
N GLY A 87 -34.83 29.99 -112.56
CA GLY A 87 -34.77 30.26 -111.12
C GLY A 87 -33.58 29.63 -110.39
N GLU A 88 -32.64 29.00 -111.10
CA GLU A 88 -31.40 28.47 -110.51
C GLU A 88 -30.43 29.61 -110.17
N LEU A 89 -29.85 29.57 -108.98
CA LEU A 89 -28.85 30.55 -108.55
C LEU A 89 -27.44 30.01 -108.76
N PHE A 90 -26.58 30.86 -109.31
CA PHE A 90 -25.16 30.59 -109.55
C PHE A 90 -24.31 31.58 -108.79
N PHE A 91 -23.31 31.06 -108.08
CA PHE A 91 -22.35 31.85 -107.33
C PHE A 91 -20.92 31.38 -107.62
N GLY A 92 -20.06 32.31 -108.04
CA GLY A 92 -18.63 32.05 -108.19
C GLY A 92 -17.90 32.21 -106.86
N THR A 93 -17.17 31.18 -106.46
CA THR A 93 -16.29 31.17 -105.28
C THR A 93 -14.83 31.22 -105.71
N ILE A 94 -13.92 31.35 -104.73
CA ILE A 94 -12.48 31.17 -104.99
C ILE A 94 -12.13 29.74 -105.43
N ASP A 95 -12.97 28.76 -105.08
CA ASP A 95 -12.74 27.34 -105.30
C ASP A 95 -13.54 26.77 -106.49
N GLY A 96 -14.36 27.60 -107.17
CA GLY A 96 -15.12 27.18 -108.35
C GLY A 96 -16.47 27.88 -108.51
N LEU A 97 -17.46 27.13 -108.97
CA LEU A 97 -18.83 27.58 -109.20
C LEU A 97 -19.79 26.71 -108.40
N ILE A 98 -20.71 27.35 -107.67
CA ILE A 98 -21.81 26.69 -106.97
C ILE A 98 -23.09 27.02 -107.72
N SER A 99 -23.94 26.02 -107.96
CA SER A 99 -25.31 26.22 -108.41
C SER A 99 -26.29 25.38 -107.61
N PHE A 100 -27.46 25.95 -107.33
CA PHE A 100 -28.58 25.24 -106.70
C PHE A 100 -29.89 25.95 -106.98
N HIS A 101 -30.99 25.21 -106.92
CA HIS A 101 -32.33 25.78 -106.86
C HIS A 101 -32.70 26.06 -105.40
N PRO A 102 -33.15 27.28 -105.04
CA PRO A 102 -33.56 27.61 -103.68
C PRO A 102 -34.58 26.62 -103.09
N ASP A 103 -35.54 26.16 -103.90
CA ASP A 103 -36.58 25.19 -103.49
C ASP A 103 -36.05 23.77 -103.20
N SER A 104 -34.78 23.48 -103.52
CA SER A 104 -34.16 22.17 -103.24
C SER A 104 -33.61 22.03 -101.83
N LEU A 105 -33.54 23.13 -101.07
CA LEU A 105 -33.13 23.11 -99.66
C LEU A 105 -34.30 22.58 -98.82
N THR A 106 -34.12 21.43 -98.17
CA THR A 106 -35.14 20.78 -97.33
C THR A 106 -34.56 20.48 -95.95
N ASP A 107 -35.34 20.78 -94.90
CA ASP A 107 -34.95 20.48 -93.53
C ASP A 107 -34.94 18.97 -93.27
N ASN A 108 -33.92 18.49 -92.54
CA ASN A 108 -33.86 17.10 -92.14
C ASN A 108 -34.81 16.82 -90.97
N HIS A 109 -35.98 16.26 -91.27
CA HIS A 109 -36.96 15.84 -90.26
C HIS A 109 -36.71 14.43 -89.69
N PHE A 110 -35.60 13.79 -90.06
CA PHE A 110 -35.27 12.44 -89.61
C PHE A 110 -34.91 12.42 -88.11
N ILE A 111 -35.67 11.64 -87.32
CA ILE A 111 -35.36 11.38 -85.91
C ILE A 111 -34.34 10.23 -85.83
N PRO A 112 -33.08 10.47 -85.45
CA PRO A 112 -32.06 9.43 -85.52
C PRO A 112 -32.17 8.46 -84.34
N PRO A 113 -32.08 7.14 -84.58
CA PRO A 113 -31.91 6.17 -83.50
C PRO A 113 -30.64 6.48 -82.70
N VAL A 114 -30.74 6.50 -81.37
CA VAL A 114 -29.57 6.64 -80.48
C VAL A 114 -29.18 5.25 -80.01
N VAL A 115 -27.91 4.90 -80.13
CA VAL A 115 -27.37 3.61 -79.69
C VAL A 115 -26.16 3.80 -78.79
N ILE A 116 -26.03 2.94 -77.79
CA ILE A 116 -24.81 2.83 -76.98
C ILE A 116 -23.83 1.98 -77.78
N THR A 117 -22.66 2.54 -78.08
CA THR A 117 -21.67 1.94 -78.99
C THR A 117 -20.53 1.27 -78.25
N SER A 118 -20.22 1.72 -77.04
CA SER A 118 -19.18 1.14 -76.20
C SER A 118 -19.49 1.30 -74.72
N PHE A 119 -19.05 0.32 -73.93
CA PHE A 119 -18.99 0.41 -72.49
C PHE A 119 -17.63 -0.10 -72.04
N GLU A 120 -16.82 0.77 -71.44
CA GLU A 120 -15.50 0.42 -70.93
C GLU A 120 -15.47 0.55 -69.43
N LYS A 121 -14.98 -0.46 -68.73
CA LYS A 121 -14.68 -0.36 -67.30
C LYS A 121 -13.18 -0.31 -67.07
N GLU A 122 -12.76 0.37 -66.01
CA GLU A 122 -11.38 0.49 -65.61
C GLU A 122 -11.20 0.01 -64.16
N ASN A 123 -10.22 -0.86 -64.00
CA ASN A 123 -9.86 -1.44 -62.71
C ASN A 123 -8.33 -1.55 -62.63
N ASN A 124 -7.73 -0.88 -61.65
CA ASN A 124 -6.28 -0.80 -61.46
C ASN A 124 -5.50 -0.46 -62.76
N GLY A 125 -6.00 0.50 -63.55
CA GLY A 125 -5.38 0.91 -64.81
C GLY A 125 -5.57 -0.03 -66.00
N ILE A 126 -6.28 -1.15 -65.82
CA ILE A 126 -6.66 -2.06 -66.91
C ILE A 126 -8.06 -1.66 -67.40
N ARG A 127 -8.16 -1.31 -68.68
CA ARG A 127 -9.45 -1.07 -69.36
C ARG A 127 -9.98 -2.34 -69.99
N GLN A 128 -11.24 -2.63 -69.77
CA GLN A 128 -11.95 -3.77 -70.34
C GLN A 128 -13.25 -3.30 -70.99
N SER A 129 -13.41 -3.61 -72.27
CA SER A 129 -14.67 -3.39 -72.99
C SER A 129 -15.70 -4.46 -72.62
N LEU A 130 -16.93 -4.03 -72.39
CA LEU A 130 -18.09 -4.88 -72.13
C LEU A 130 -19.08 -4.77 -73.27
N ASN A 131 -19.97 -5.75 -73.41
CA ASN A 131 -21.01 -5.74 -74.43
C ASN A 131 -22.01 -4.59 -74.17
N PRO A 132 -22.07 -3.55 -75.03
CA PRO A 132 -22.97 -2.42 -74.85
C PRO A 132 -24.44 -2.76 -75.13
N TYR A 133 -24.71 -3.90 -75.77
CA TYR A 133 -26.06 -4.38 -76.09
C TYR A 133 -26.66 -5.27 -74.97
N ALA A 134 -25.93 -5.47 -73.87
CA ALA A 134 -26.47 -6.18 -72.72
C ALA A 134 -27.57 -5.36 -72.05
N GLU A 135 -28.68 -6.00 -71.67
CA GLU A 135 -29.74 -5.33 -70.90
C GLU A 135 -29.25 -4.81 -69.55
N LYS A 136 -28.24 -5.50 -68.98
CA LYS A 136 -27.68 -5.23 -67.67
C LYS A 136 -26.17 -5.47 -67.66
N ILE A 137 -25.45 -4.54 -67.04
CA ILE A 137 -24.02 -4.62 -66.76
C ILE A 137 -23.79 -4.73 -65.26
N ASP A 138 -23.05 -5.76 -64.86
CA ASP A 138 -22.63 -5.97 -63.48
C ASP A 138 -21.16 -5.57 -63.29
N LEU A 139 -20.91 -4.63 -62.39
CA LEU A 139 -19.59 -4.13 -62.02
C LEU A 139 -19.21 -4.60 -60.63
N SER A 140 -17.93 -4.90 -60.45
CA SER A 140 -17.37 -5.21 -59.13
C SER A 140 -17.03 -3.92 -58.39
N HIS A 141 -17.02 -3.93 -57.05
CA HIS A 141 -16.48 -2.84 -56.23
C HIS A 141 -15.03 -2.43 -56.57
N LYS A 142 -14.28 -3.27 -57.32
CA LYS A 142 -12.93 -2.94 -57.80
C LYS A 142 -12.93 -2.08 -59.07
N ASP A 143 -14.03 -2.08 -59.81
CA ASP A 143 -14.18 -1.32 -61.04
C ASP A 143 -14.51 0.13 -60.68
N TYR A 144 -13.48 0.94 -60.40
CA TYR A 144 -13.64 2.29 -59.85
C TYR A 144 -14.07 3.33 -60.88
N SER A 145 -13.94 3.03 -62.18
CA SER A 145 -14.40 3.93 -63.25
C SER A 145 -14.96 3.14 -64.42
N PHE A 146 -15.92 3.73 -65.12
CA PHE A 146 -16.41 3.23 -66.40
C PHE A 146 -16.80 4.39 -67.31
N THR A 147 -16.69 4.19 -68.61
CA THR A 147 -17.05 5.16 -69.66
C THR A 147 -18.08 4.53 -70.59
N ILE A 148 -19.13 5.30 -70.88
CA ILE A 148 -20.19 4.89 -71.82
C ILE A 148 -20.08 5.78 -73.05
N GLU A 149 -20.00 5.17 -74.23
CA GLU A 149 -20.03 5.86 -75.51
C GLU A 149 -21.33 5.58 -76.27
N PHE A 150 -21.79 6.55 -77.04
CA PHE A 150 -23.06 6.50 -77.76
C PHE A 150 -23.01 7.33 -79.05
N SER A 151 -23.91 7.02 -79.97
CA SER A 151 -24.06 7.75 -81.23
C SER A 151 -25.52 7.85 -81.63
N ALA A 152 -25.91 9.01 -82.16
CA ALA A 152 -27.11 9.17 -82.95
C ALA A 152 -26.78 8.72 -84.39
N LEU A 153 -27.61 7.84 -84.96
CA LEU A 153 -27.43 7.29 -86.30
C LEU A 153 -27.98 8.24 -87.37
N ASP A 154 -27.50 9.48 -87.37
CA ASP A 154 -27.62 10.42 -88.49
C ASP A 154 -26.25 10.59 -89.14
N PHE A 155 -26.20 10.33 -90.44
CA PHE A 155 -24.97 10.32 -91.25
C PHE A 155 -24.79 11.58 -92.08
N THR A 156 -25.77 12.49 -92.09
CA THR A 156 -25.77 13.72 -92.89
C THR A 156 -24.65 14.64 -92.44
N ASN A 157 -24.67 15.05 -91.17
CA ASN A 157 -23.56 15.76 -90.55
C ASN A 157 -23.40 15.36 -89.06
N PRO A 158 -22.74 14.22 -88.77
CA PRO A 158 -22.65 13.67 -87.42
C PRO A 158 -21.97 14.60 -86.40
N SER A 159 -21.17 15.56 -86.88
CA SER A 159 -20.44 16.51 -86.02
C SER A 159 -21.37 17.54 -85.36
N LYS A 160 -22.56 17.77 -85.92
CA LYS A 160 -23.58 18.67 -85.38
C LYS A 160 -24.55 18.00 -84.41
N ASN A 161 -24.59 16.67 -84.37
CA ASN A 161 -25.47 15.92 -83.47
C ASN A 161 -25.18 16.28 -82.01
N ARG A 162 -26.22 16.68 -81.28
CA ARG A 162 -26.15 17.00 -79.86
C ARG A 162 -26.68 15.86 -79.01
N TYR A 163 -26.19 15.76 -77.79
CA TYR A 163 -26.54 14.69 -76.86
C TYR A 163 -26.90 15.23 -75.49
N SER A 164 -27.79 14.51 -74.81
CA SER A 164 -28.11 14.73 -73.41
C SER A 164 -28.27 13.38 -72.72
N TYR A 165 -27.83 13.28 -71.46
CA TYR A 165 -27.90 12.04 -70.69
C TYR A 165 -28.54 12.26 -69.32
N LYS A 166 -29.01 11.18 -68.71
CA LYS A 166 -29.54 11.12 -67.35
C LYS A 166 -29.06 9.83 -66.68
N MET A 167 -28.74 9.88 -65.39
CA MET A 167 -28.26 8.72 -64.63
C MET A 167 -29.12 8.51 -63.38
N GLU A 168 -30.15 7.67 -63.52
CA GLU A 168 -31.04 7.32 -62.42
C GLU A 168 -30.25 6.58 -61.33
N GLY A 169 -30.45 6.98 -60.08
CA GLY A 169 -29.62 6.58 -58.94
C GLY A 169 -28.51 7.59 -58.59
N ILE A 170 -28.26 8.60 -59.43
CA ILE A 170 -27.46 9.79 -59.10
C ILE A 170 -28.34 11.05 -59.13
N SER A 171 -28.96 11.32 -60.28
CA SER A 171 -29.86 12.46 -60.49
C SER A 171 -30.89 12.15 -61.57
N ASP A 172 -32.12 12.62 -61.37
CA ASP A 172 -33.21 12.47 -62.34
C ASP A 172 -33.27 13.62 -63.38
N SER A 173 -32.35 14.59 -63.31
CA SER A 173 -32.25 15.68 -64.29
C SER A 173 -31.45 15.27 -65.54
N TRP A 174 -31.90 15.76 -66.71
CA TRP A 174 -31.16 15.64 -67.96
C TRP A 174 -30.00 16.65 -68.01
N ILE A 175 -28.82 16.18 -68.42
CA ILE A 175 -27.60 16.97 -68.57
C ILE A 175 -27.27 17.03 -70.06
N GLU A 176 -27.21 18.23 -70.65
CA GLU A 176 -26.80 18.41 -72.05
C GLU A 176 -25.27 18.49 -72.14
N ILE A 177 -24.70 17.77 -73.10
CA ILE A 177 -23.24 17.62 -73.26
C ILE A 177 -22.74 18.06 -74.65
N GLY A 178 -23.60 18.77 -75.41
CA GLY A 178 -23.31 19.23 -76.76
C GLY A 178 -23.02 18.06 -77.69
N THR A 179 -21.94 18.14 -78.46
CA THR A 179 -21.56 17.14 -79.48
C THR A 179 -20.73 15.98 -78.93
N ARG A 180 -20.49 15.93 -77.61
CA ARG A 180 -19.69 14.88 -76.97
C ARG A 180 -20.44 13.54 -76.95
N ARG A 181 -19.77 12.48 -77.39
CA ARG A 181 -20.32 11.12 -77.56
C ARG A 181 -20.01 10.14 -76.43
N PHE A 182 -19.46 10.61 -75.31
CA PHE A 182 -19.10 9.72 -74.20
C PHE A 182 -19.19 10.42 -72.83
N VAL A 183 -19.49 9.64 -71.79
CA VAL A 183 -19.56 10.09 -70.40
C VAL A 183 -18.78 9.15 -69.48
N PRO A 184 -17.74 9.63 -68.78
CA PRO A 184 -17.04 8.85 -67.76
C PRO A 184 -17.71 9.00 -66.39
N PHE A 185 -17.81 7.90 -65.66
CA PHE A 185 -18.24 7.83 -64.26
C PHE A 185 -17.09 7.28 -63.41
N THR A 186 -16.93 7.85 -62.21
CA THR A 186 -15.86 7.47 -61.27
C THR A 186 -16.42 7.34 -59.86
N ASN A 187 -15.98 6.29 -59.16
CA ASN A 187 -16.17 6.05 -57.74
C ASN A 187 -17.64 6.09 -57.28
N LEU A 188 -18.54 5.53 -58.09
CA LEU A 188 -19.94 5.38 -57.72
C LEU A 188 -20.08 4.33 -56.59
N PRO A 189 -20.93 4.59 -55.58
CA PRO A 189 -21.14 3.63 -54.51
C PRO A 189 -21.83 2.35 -55.03
N PRO A 190 -21.74 1.23 -54.28
CA PRO A 190 -22.51 0.02 -54.61
C PRO A 190 -24.00 0.32 -54.66
N GLY A 191 -24.66 -0.08 -55.74
CA GLY A 191 -26.03 0.33 -56.01
C GLY A 191 -26.52 -0.12 -57.38
N LYS A 192 -27.78 0.20 -57.67
CA LYS A 192 -28.41 -0.01 -58.97
C LYS A 192 -28.61 1.35 -59.64
N TYR A 193 -28.17 1.45 -60.88
CA TYR A 193 -28.23 2.66 -61.68
C TYR A 193 -28.84 2.36 -63.05
N LYS A 194 -29.39 3.39 -63.68
CA LYS A 194 -29.85 3.30 -65.06
C LYS A 194 -29.40 4.52 -65.85
N PHE A 195 -28.55 4.28 -66.83
CA PHE A 195 -28.07 5.31 -67.73
C PHE A 195 -29.06 5.49 -68.87
N HIS A 196 -29.39 6.74 -69.19
CA HIS A 196 -30.24 7.14 -70.30
C HIS A 196 -29.50 8.15 -71.17
N VAL A 197 -29.64 8.05 -72.49
CA VAL A 197 -29.08 9.01 -73.44
C VAL A 197 -30.06 9.28 -74.58
N GLN A 198 -30.20 10.55 -74.94
CA GLN A 198 -30.96 11.05 -76.08
C GLN A 198 -30.03 11.89 -76.97
N GLY A 199 -30.39 12.07 -78.23
CA GLY A 199 -29.58 12.84 -79.17
C GLY A 199 -30.38 13.39 -80.35
N THR A 200 -29.76 14.30 -81.09
CA THR A 200 -30.34 14.98 -82.25
C THR A 200 -29.72 14.51 -83.56
N ASN A 201 -30.37 14.84 -84.68
CA ASN A 201 -29.72 14.91 -85.99
C ASN A 201 -28.98 16.26 -86.16
N ASN A 202 -28.45 16.49 -87.36
CA ASN A 202 -27.74 17.73 -87.73
C ASN A 202 -28.58 19.01 -87.59
N ASP A 203 -29.91 18.91 -87.73
CA ASP A 203 -30.85 20.06 -87.69
C ASP A 203 -31.56 20.21 -86.32
N GLY A 204 -31.09 19.49 -85.30
CA GLY A 204 -31.57 19.66 -83.92
C GLY A 204 -32.86 18.91 -83.57
N VAL A 205 -33.34 18.02 -84.43
CA VAL A 205 -34.51 17.16 -84.16
C VAL A 205 -34.15 16.09 -83.13
N TRP A 206 -34.75 16.17 -81.93
CA TRP A 206 -34.44 15.28 -80.80
C TRP A 206 -35.14 13.92 -80.85
N ASN A 207 -34.38 12.85 -80.71
CA ASN A 207 -34.90 11.54 -80.30
C ASN A 207 -35.00 11.45 -78.77
N ARG A 208 -36.21 11.71 -78.24
CA ARG A 208 -36.50 11.64 -76.79
C ARG A 208 -36.63 10.23 -76.23
N VAL A 209 -36.83 9.22 -77.08
CA VAL A 209 -36.89 7.80 -76.65
C VAL A 209 -35.50 7.33 -76.23
N GLY A 210 -34.49 7.68 -77.03
CA GLY A 210 -33.09 7.47 -76.71
C GLY A 210 -32.69 5.99 -76.53
N ALA A 211 -31.58 5.77 -75.85
CA ALA A 211 -31.10 4.45 -75.39
C ALA A 211 -30.93 4.44 -73.87
N SER A 212 -31.01 3.24 -73.27
CA SER A 212 -30.74 3.08 -71.84
C SER A 212 -30.08 1.75 -71.51
N ILE A 213 -29.29 1.72 -70.45
CA ILE A 213 -28.62 0.51 -69.93
C ILE A 213 -28.66 0.45 -68.41
N GLN A 214 -28.94 -0.72 -67.84
CA GLN A 214 -28.94 -0.93 -66.39
C GLN A 214 -27.54 -1.30 -65.91
N ILE A 215 -27.09 -0.68 -64.82
CA ILE A 215 -25.75 -0.89 -64.25
C ILE A 215 -25.92 -1.25 -62.78
N THR A 216 -25.31 -2.35 -62.34
CA THR A 216 -25.31 -2.77 -60.93
C THR A 216 -23.89 -2.89 -60.41
N ILE A 217 -23.56 -2.14 -59.36
CA ILE A 217 -22.25 -2.16 -58.70
C ILE A 217 -22.36 -2.99 -57.43
N HIS A 218 -21.69 -4.15 -57.39
CA HIS A 218 -21.75 -5.07 -56.25
C HIS A 218 -20.83 -4.63 -55.11
N PRO A 219 -21.30 -4.65 -53.85
CA PRO A 219 -20.45 -4.35 -52.70
C PRO A 219 -19.34 -5.39 -52.52
N PRO A 220 -18.25 -5.06 -51.80
CA PRO A 220 -17.21 -6.03 -51.50
C PRO A 220 -17.69 -7.15 -50.59
N TRP A 221 -17.09 -8.34 -50.74
CA TRP A 221 -17.50 -9.54 -50.01
C TRP A 221 -17.36 -9.43 -48.48
N TRP A 222 -16.40 -8.64 -47.97
CA TRP A 222 -16.20 -8.38 -46.54
C TRP A 222 -17.29 -7.48 -45.91
N ARG A 223 -18.17 -6.90 -46.73
CA ARG A 223 -19.39 -6.19 -46.31
C ARG A 223 -20.66 -7.02 -46.49
N SER A 224 -20.55 -8.31 -46.81
CA SER A 224 -21.71 -9.21 -46.91
C SER A 224 -22.27 -9.57 -45.54
N ASN A 225 -23.57 -9.93 -45.49
CA ASN A 225 -24.21 -10.38 -44.25
C ASN A 225 -23.51 -11.61 -43.62
N TYR A 226 -22.97 -12.51 -44.45
CA TYR A 226 -22.19 -13.66 -43.99
C TYR A 226 -20.84 -13.26 -43.37
N ALA A 227 -20.19 -12.22 -43.89
CA ALA A 227 -18.96 -11.69 -43.29
C ALA A 227 -19.24 -11.09 -41.90
N TYR A 228 -20.33 -10.33 -41.75
CA TYR A 228 -20.75 -9.82 -40.44
C TYR A 228 -21.07 -10.95 -39.45
N ALA A 229 -21.77 -12.00 -39.88
CA ALA A 229 -22.01 -13.19 -39.04
C ALA A 229 -20.68 -13.86 -38.61
N GLY A 230 -19.70 -13.93 -39.51
CA GLY A 230 -18.35 -14.41 -39.21
C GLY A 230 -17.62 -13.54 -38.17
N TYR A 231 -17.71 -12.21 -38.27
CA TYR A 231 -17.11 -11.30 -37.28
C TYR A 231 -17.74 -11.47 -35.90
N VAL A 232 -19.07 -11.61 -35.82
CA VAL A 232 -19.77 -11.86 -34.55
C VAL A 232 -19.34 -13.20 -33.96
N LEU A 233 -19.26 -14.26 -34.77
CA LEU A 233 -18.80 -15.57 -34.30
C LEU A 233 -17.36 -15.52 -33.79
N ALA A 234 -16.45 -14.87 -34.53
CA ALA A 234 -15.06 -14.70 -34.12
C ALA A 234 -14.96 -13.92 -32.80
N LEU A 235 -15.79 -12.89 -32.61
CA LEU A 235 -15.87 -12.15 -31.35
C LEU A 235 -16.34 -13.02 -30.19
N ILE A 236 -17.37 -13.86 -30.40
CA ILE A 236 -17.86 -14.80 -29.38
C ILE A 236 -16.77 -15.81 -28.99
N VAL A 237 -16.07 -16.39 -29.97
CA VAL A 237 -14.95 -17.31 -29.73
C VAL A 237 -13.83 -16.63 -28.95
N LEU A 238 -13.49 -15.39 -29.31
CA LEU A 238 -12.49 -14.59 -28.59
C LEU A 238 -12.90 -14.35 -27.13
N ILE A 239 -14.16 -13.98 -26.89
CA ILE A 239 -14.70 -13.77 -25.53
C ILE A 239 -14.62 -15.08 -24.73
N ILE A 240 -15.05 -16.20 -25.32
CA ILE A 240 -14.98 -17.52 -24.66
C ILE A 240 -13.53 -17.88 -24.33
N LEU A 241 -12.59 -17.65 -25.25
CA LEU A 241 -11.16 -17.90 -25.04
C LEU A 241 -10.62 -17.06 -23.89
N ILE A 242 -10.93 -15.75 -23.84
CA ILE A 242 -10.53 -14.86 -22.75
C ILE A 242 -11.09 -15.34 -21.41
N ILE A 243 -12.36 -15.74 -21.36
CA ILE A 243 -12.99 -16.28 -20.14
C ILE A 243 -12.28 -17.56 -19.69
N ARG A 244 -12.01 -18.49 -20.61
CA ARG A 244 -11.31 -19.75 -20.30
C ARG A 244 -9.89 -19.52 -19.78
N LEU A 245 -9.14 -18.60 -20.39
CA LEU A 245 -7.80 -18.23 -19.92
C LEU A 245 -7.86 -17.59 -18.53
N ARG A 246 -8.85 -16.73 -18.28
CA ARG A 246 -9.06 -16.11 -16.97
C ARG A 246 -9.42 -17.13 -15.89
N GLU A 247 -10.30 -18.09 -16.19
CA GLU A 247 -10.65 -19.17 -15.27
C GLU A 247 -9.42 -20.01 -14.88
N GLN A 248 -8.56 -20.36 -15.84
CA GLN A 248 -7.34 -21.10 -15.56
C GLN A 248 -6.38 -20.34 -14.64
N ASN A 249 -6.22 -19.03 -14.86
CA ASN A 249 -5.39 -18.20 -13.99
C ASN A 249 -5.98 -18.11 -12.58
N LEU A 250 -7.29 -17.90 -12.44
CA LEU A 250 -7.97 -17.87 -11.14
C LEU A 250 -7.79 -19.17 -10.34
N VAL A 251 -7.84 -20.33 -11.00
CA VAL A 251 -7.62 -21.63 -10.34
C VAL A 251 -6.17 -21.77 -9.85
N ARG A 252 -5.18 -21.29 -10.61
CA ARG A 252 -3.77 -21.29 -10.18
C ARG A 252 -3.54 -20.36 -8.99
N ASP A 253 -4.05 -19.14 -9.07
CA ASP A 253 -3.93 -18.14 -8.01
C ASP A 253 -4.59 -18.62 -6.72
N LYS A 254 -5.76 -19.28 -6.82
CA LYS A 254 -6.43 -19.91 -5.68
C LYS A 254 -5.55 -20.95 -5.00
N LYS A 255 -4.90 -21.84 -5.77
CA LYS A 255 -4.00 -22.87 -5.21
C LYS A 255 -2.80 -22.26 -4.50
N LEU A 256 -2.14 -21.27 -5.12
CA LEU A 256 -1.02 -20.56 -4.51
C LEU A 256 -1.43 -19.86 -3.21
N LEU A 257 -2.63 -19.28 -3.19
CA LEU A 257 -3.16 -18.63 -2.00
C LEU A 257 -3.47 -19.65 -0.88
N GLU A 258 -4.05 -20.80 -1.22
CA GLU A 258 -4.31 -21.88 -0.25
C GLU A 258 -3.02 -22.44 0.35
N GLU A 259 -1.96 -22.60 -0.44
CA GLU A 259 -0.63 -22.97 0.05
C GLU A 259 -0.06 -21.92 1.00
N LYS A 260 -0.12 -20.64 0.63
CA LYS A 260 0.39 -19.53 1.47
C LYS A 260 -0.38 -19.38 2.77
N ILE A 261 -1.71 -19.58 2.75
CA ILE A 261 -2.54 -19.63 3.96
C ILE A 261 -2.07 -20.77 4.84
N ARG A 262 -1.88 -21.97 4.28
CA ARG A 262 -1.43 -23.14 5.04
C ARG A 262 -0.07 -22.90 5.71
N GLU A 263 0.90 -22.36 4.97
CA GLU A 263 2.20 -21.98 5.51
C GLU A 263 2.05 -21.00 6.69
N ARG A 264 1.29 -19.92 6.50
CA ARG A 264 1.04 -18.94 7.57
C ARG A 264 0.31 -19.52 8.76
N THR A 265 -0.69 -20.39 8.55
CA THR A 265 -1.39 -21.06 9.64
C THR A 265 -0.44 -21.94 10.45
N THR A 266 0.48 -22.67 9.79
CA THR A 266 1.50 -23.46 10.50
C THR A 266 2.52 -22.60 11.24
N GLU A 267 2.94 -21.47 10.66
CA GLU A 267 3.84 -20.51 11.31
C GLU A 267 3.20 -19.91 12.58
N ILE A 268 1.94 -19.49 12.48
CA ILE A 268 1.17 -18.95 13.61
C ILE A 268 0.99 -20.02 14.69
N ALA A 269 0.65 -21.26 14.32
CA ALA A 269 0.51 -22.34 15.29
C ALA A 269 1.81 -22.60 16.06
N ARG A 270 2.97 -22.60 15.39
CA ARG A 270 4.29 -22.72 16.05
C ARG A 270 4.58 -21.54 16.98
N LYS A 271 4.30 -20.30 16.53
CA LYS A 271 4.47 -19.10 17.36
C LYS A 271 3.57 -19.12 18.59
N ASN A 272 2.32 -19.56 18.46
CA ASN A 272 1.40 -19.67 19.58
C ASN A 272 1.86 -20.70 20.61
N ILE A 273 2.39 -21.86 20.18
CA ILE A 273 2.95 -22.86 21.09
C ILE A 273 4.14 -22.26 21.87
N SER A 274 5.09 -21.63 21.16
CA SER A 274 6.26 -21.01 21.79
C SER A 274 5.89 -19.84 22.73
N LEU A 275 4.86 -19.07 22.39
CA LEU A 275 4.35 -18.01 23.26
C LEU A 275 3.72 -18.55 24.54
N GLU A 276 2.99 -19.68 24.46
CA GLU A 276 2.40 -20.28 25.65
C GLU A 276 3.49 -20.86 26.57
N GLU A 277 4.53 -21.48 26.02
CA GLU A 277 5.72 -21.92 26.78
C GLU A 277 6.42 -20.75 27.49
N GLN A 278 6.67 -19.63 26.79
CA GLN A 278 7.27 -18.44 27.38
C GLN A 278 6.40 -17.83 28.50
N LYS A 279 5.08 -17.88 28.32
CA LYS A 279 4.13 -17.37 29.31
C LYS A 279 4.17 -18.22 30.59
N GLU A 280 4.23 -19.54 30.48
CA GLU A 280 4.40 -20.43 31.64
C GLU A 280 5.74 -20.17 32.37
N GLU A 281 6.83 -19.98 31.63
CA GLU A 281 8.14 -19.63 32.20
C GLU A 281 8.11 -18.30 32.96
N ILE A 282 7.44 -17.28 32.40
CA ILE A 282 7.29 -15.97 33.07
C ILE A 282 6.43 -16.08 34.34
N VAL A 283 5.38 -16.90 34.34
CA VAL A 283 4.53 -17.08 35.53
C VAL A 283 5.35 -17.72 36.66
N THR A 284 6.07 -18.81 36.37
CA THR A 284 6.91 -19.48 37.37
C THR A 284 8.04 -18.58 37.89
N ALA A 285 8.70 -17.82 37.00
CA ALA A 285 9.73 -16.87 37.40
C ALA A 285 9.19 -15.76 38.31
N ASN A 286 7.97 -15.26 38.06
CA ASN A 286 7.33 -14.25 38.91
C ASN A 286 6.97 -14.78 40.29
N GLU A 287 6.52 -16.03 40.41
CA GLU A 287 6.23 -16.66 41.71
C GLU A 287 7.49 -16.76 42.57
N VAL A 288 8.60 -17.19 41.97
CA VAL A 288 9.91 -17.24 42.65
C VAL A 288 10.36 -15.85 43.07
N LEU A 289 10.21 -14.85 42.19
CA LEU A 289 10.60 -13.47 42.46
C LEU A 289 9.78 -12.85 43.59
N MET A 290 8.47 -13.15 43.67
CA MET A 290 7.63 -12.71 44.79
C MET A 290 8.11 -13.31 46.11
N LYS A 291 8.39 -14.61 46.14
CA LYS A 291 8.91 -15.27 47.35
C LYS A 291 10.23 -14.65 47.83
N GLN A 292 11.18 -14.42 46.92
CA GLN A 292 12.45 -13.77 47.26
C GLN A 292 12.27 -12.34 47.78
N LYS A 293 11.30 -11.60 47.23
CA LYS A 293 10.99 -10.25 47.69
C LYS A 293 10.46 -10.24 49.13
N ASP A 294 9.61 -11.20 49.48
CA ASP A 294 9.06 -11.31 50.83
C ASP A 294 10.14 -11.67 51.85
N GLU A 295 11.00 -12.66 51.54
CA GLU A 295 12.16 -13.03 52.37
C GLU A 295 13.11 -11.84 52.59
N LEU A 296 13.36 -11.05 51.54
CA LEU A 296 14.21 -9.86 51.64
C LEU A 296 13.59 -8.77 52.54
N ASN A 297 12.28 -8.57 52.46
CA ASN A 297 11.59 -7.59 53.32
C ASN A 297 11.63 -8.00 54.78
N GLU A 298 11.45 -9.29 55.08
CA GLU A 298 11.55 -9.83 56.43
C GLU A 298 12.96 -9.65 57.01
N LEU A 299 14.00 -9.97 56.22
CA LEU A 299 15.39 -9.74 56.62
C LEU A 299 15.69 -8.26 56.90
N ASN A 300 15.19 -7.35 56.06
CA ASN A 300 15.37 -5.92 56.28
C ASN A 300 14.65 -5.44 57.56
N ALA A 301 13.45 -5.91 57.84
CA ALA A 301 12.72 -5.56 59.06
C ALA A 301 13.44 -6.04 60.34
N MET A 302 14.02 -7.25 60.31
CA MET A 302 14.84 -7.75 61.40
C MET A 302 16.10 -6.90 61.62
N LYS A 303 16.78 -6.53 60.53
CA LYS A 303 17.96 -5.65 60.55
C LYS A 303 17.64 -4.28 61.17
N ASP A 304 16.54 -3.65 60.78
CA ASP A 304 16.14 -2.33 61.31
C ASP A 304 15.80 -2.39 62.80
N THR A 305 15.08 -3.43 63.22
CA THR A 305 14.74 -3.68 64.63
C THR A 305 16.00 -3.82 65.49
N PHE A 306 17.00 -4.56 64.99
CA PHE A 306 18.28 -4.74 65.66
C PHE A 306 19.05 -3.43 65.85
N PHE A 307 19.20 -2.61 64.80
CA PHE A 307 19.89 -1.32 64.91
C PHE A 307 19.24 -0.39 65.94
N SER A 308 17.91 -0.43 66.04
CA SER A 308 17.16 0.34 67.04
C SER A 308 17.52 -0.07 68.47
N ILE A 309 17.60 -1.38 68.74
CA ILE A 309 17.97 -1.93 70.06
C ILE A 309 19.41 -1.57 70.41
N LEU A 310 20.35 -1.75 69.47
CA LEU A 310 21.75 -1.39 69.67
C LEU A 310 21.94 0.09 70.01
N ALA A 311 21.30 0.98 69.24
CA ALA A 311 21.40 2.41 69.45
C ALA A 311 20.96 2.78 70.88
N HIS A 312 19.89 2.15 71.37
CA HIS A 312 19.41 2.36 72.73
C HIS A 312 20.37 1.81 73.80
N ASP A 313 20.88 0.59 73.61
CA ASP A 313 21.68 -0.10 74.63
C ASP A 313 23.13 0.39 74.70
N LEU A 314 23.66 0.99 73.64
CA LEU A 314 24.90 1.77 73.67
C LEU A 314 24.68 3.15 74.30
N LYS A 315 23.61 3.86 73.94
CA LYS A 315 23.37 5.24 74.41
C LYS A 315 23.31 5.34 75.93
N ASN A 316 22.75 4.35 76.61
CA ASN A 316 22.58 4.35 78.06
C ASN A 316 23.90 4.36 78.85
N PRO A 317 24.81 3.38 78.71
CA PRO A 317 26.09 3.41 79.41
C PRO A 317 26.99 4.56 78.94
N PHE A 318 26.92 4.97 77.67
CA PHE A 318 27.60 6.19 77.20
C PHE A 318 27.11 7.44 77.92
N SER A 319 25.79 7.57 78.14
CA SER A 319 25.22 8.69 78.90
C SER A 319 25.65 8.64 80.36
N SER A 320 25.68 7.45 80.98
CA SER A 320 26.17 7.28 82.35
C SER A 320 27.65 7.63 82.49
N LEU A 321 28.49 7.16 81.57
CA LEU A 321 29.92 7.49 81.52
C LEU A 321 30.13 9.00 81.36
N TYR A 322 29.41 9.61 80.42
CA TYR A 322 29.48 11.05 80.16
C TYR A 322 29.06 11.87 81.39
N SER A 323 27.94 11.52 82.03
CA SER A 323 27.45 12.21 83.23
C SER A 323 28.37 12.02 84.44
N LEU A 324 28.85 10.80 84.71
CA LEU A 324 29.75 10.52 85.83
C LEU A 324 31.11 11.19 85.63
N SER A 325 31.66 11.12 84.41
CA SER A 325 32.89 11.83 84.05
C SER A 325 32.74 13.34 84.25
N GLY A 326 31.60 13.91 83.83
CA GLY A 326 31.32 15.33 84.03
C GLY A 326 31.21 15.71 85.51
N LEU A 327 30.54 14.88 86.32
CA LEU A 327 30.41 15.07 87.77
C LEU A 327 31.79 15.07 88.44
N VAL A 328 32.63 14.07 88.14
CA VAL A 328 33.99 13.98 88.66
C VAL A 328 34.80 15.22 88.28
N VAL A 329 34.78 15.64 87.01
CA VAL A 329 35.55 16.81 86.55
C VAL A 329 35.09 18.11 87.23
N GLN A 330 33.79 18.30 87.42
CA GLN A 330 33.24 19.53 87.99
C GLN A 330 33.38 19.63 89.52
N ASN A 331 33.29 18.50 90.22
CA ASN A 331 33.21 18.49 91.69
C ASN A 331 34.42 17.83 92.37
N PHE A 332 35.48 17.46 91.64
CA PHE A 332 36.62 16.69 92.16
C PHE A 332 37.15 17.21 93.51
N GLN A 333 37.38 18.52 93.61
CA GLN A 333 37.95 19.16 94.81
C GLN A 333 36.98 19.17 96.01
N ASN A 334 35.68 19.00 95.77
CA ASN A 334 34.62 19.06 96.77
C ASN A 334 34.11 17.67 97.18
N MET A 335 34.57 16.61 96.50
CA MET A 335 34.24 15.22 96.81
C MET A 335 35.25 14.68 97.82
N ASP A 336 34.78 13.91 98.79
CA ASP A 336 35.69 13.15 99.65
C ASP A 336 36.33 11.97 98.89
N GLU A 337 37.34 11.34 99.49
CA GLU A 337 38.07 10.23 98.86
C GLU A 337 37.15 9.03 98.53
N ASP A 338 36.11 8.78 99.35
CA ASP A 338 35.16 7.69 99.13
C ASP A 338 34.20 8.00 97.97
N GLU A 339 33.76 9.24 97.83
CA GLU A 339 32.93 9.74 96.73
C GLU A 339 33.72 9.73 95.41
N GLN A 340 34.98 10.16 95.42
CA GLN A 340 35.87 10.09 94.26
C GLN A 340 36.09 8.65 93.82
N LEU A 341 36.43 7.75 94.76
CA LEU A 341 36.64 6.34 94.48
C LEU A 341 35.37 5.67 93.96
N THR A 342 34.21 6.02 94.53
CA THR A 342 32.90 5.51 94.08
C THR A 342 32.57 5.98 92.67
N ALA A 343 32.82 7.24 92.33
CA ALA A 343 32.58 7.77 91.00
C ALA A 343 33.52 7.16 89.95
N LEU A 344 34.82 7.00 90.27
CA LEU A 344 35.79 6.33 89.41
C LEU A 344 35.45 4.85 89.19
N LYS A 345 35.03 4.13 90.23
CA LYS A 345 34.53 2.75 90.10
C LYS A 345 33.31 2.67 89.17
N LYS A 346 32.34 3.58 89.30
CA LYS A 346 31.17 3.62 88.41
C LYS A 346 31.53 3.95 86.95
N ILE A 347 32.55 4.78 86.72
CA ILE A 347 33.11 5.07 85.39
C ILE A 347 33.78 3.81 84.81
N GLU A 348 34.58 3.11 85.62
CA GLU A 348 35.22 1.86 85.23
C GLU A 348 34.18 0.80 84.87
N ASP A 349 33.15 0.62 85.70
CA ASP A 349 32.03 -0.30 85.47
C ASP A 349 31.26 0.06 84.18
N SER A 350 31.02 1.35 83.96
CA SER A 350 30.35 1.83 82.72
C SER A 350 31.21 1.58 81.48
N THR A 351 32.53 1.74 81.58
CA THR A 351 33.48 1.49 80.48
C THR A 351 33.59 0.00 80.16
N LYS A 352 33.67 -0.86 81.18
CA LYS A 352 33.62 -2.32 81.03
C LYS A 352 32.32 -2.77 80.36
N LEU A 353 31.18 -2.17 80.73
CA LEU A 353 29.90 -2.45 80.10
C LEU A 353 29.87 -2.06 78.62
N ILE A 354 30.40 -0.88 78.25
CA ILE A 354 30.50 -0.44 76.84
C ILE A 354 31.40 -1.37 76.04
N TYR A 355 32.57 -1.73 76.59
CA TYR A 355 33.50 -2.64 75.93
C TYR A 355 32.85 -4.00 75.66
N ASN A 356 32.23 -4.61 76.66
CA ASN A 356 31.54 -5.89 76.52
C ASN A 356 30.36 -5.81 75.53
N LEU A 357 29.65 -4.68 75.46
CA LEU A 357 28.59 -4.46 74.46
C LEU A 357 29.15 -4.42 73.03
N LEU A 358 30.26 -3.70 72.83
CA LEU A 358 30.91 -3.60 71.53
C LEU A 358 31.48 -4.95 71.07
N ASP A 359 32.09 -5.69 71.99
CA ASP A 359 32.66 -7.01 71.73
C ASP A 359 31.57 -8.04 71.36
N ASN A 360 30.49 -8.09 72.13
CA ASN A 360 29.32 -8.93 71.81
C ASN A 360 28.70 -8.54 70.46
N LEU A 361 28.64 -7.25 70.14
CA LEU A 361 28.13 -6.76 68.85
C LEU A 361 29.03 -7.17 67.69
N LEU A 362 30.35 -7.02 67.83
CA LEU A 362 31.31 -7.42 66.80
C LEU A 362 31.23 -8.93 66.54
N THR A 363 31.20 -9.70 67.62
CA THR A 363 31.09 -11.16 67.58
C THR A 363 29.78 -11.59 66.91
N TRP A 364 28.65 -11.00 67.29
CA TRP A 364 27.37 -11.29 66.66
C TRP A 364 27.33 -10.88 65.17
N SER A 365 27.91 -9.73 64.82
CA SER A 365 28.02 -9.28 63.42
C SER A 365 28.85 -10.25 62.56
N GLN A 366 29.92 -10.80 63.13
CA GLN A 366 30.68 -11.88 62.49
C GLN A 366 29.82 -13.15 62.36
N SER A 367 29.00 -13.49 63.36
CA SER A 367 28.10 -14.66 63.35
C SER A 367 27.16 -14.61 62.16
N GLN A 368 26.48 -13.47 61.99
CA GLN A 368 25.47 -13.28 60.95
C GLN A 368 26.04 -13.27 59.53
N ARG A 369 27.32 -12.92 59.37
CA ARG A 369 28.01 -13.01 58.06
C ARG A 369 28.60 -14.39 57.79
N GLY A 370 28.59 -15.29 58.77
CA GLY A 370 29.31 -16.57 58.70
C GLY A 370 30.83 -16.42 58.78
N ASP A 371 31.31 -15.25 59.23
CA ASP A 371 32.74 -14.91 59.32
C ASP A 371 33.36 -15.29 60.67
N ILE A 372 32.63 -15.98 61.55
CA ILE A 372 33.20 -16.47 62.81
C ILE A 372 34.12 -17.64 62.52
N ASP A 373 35.37 -17.51 62.97
CA ASP A 373 36.35 -18.59 62.93
C ASP A 373 35.92 -19.70 63.91
N TYR A 374 35.27 -20.73 63.38
CA TYR A 374 34.82 -21.90 64.14
C TYR A 374 35.95 -22.92 64.22
N GLN A 375 36.50 -23.13 65.42
CA GLN A 375 37.62 -24.05 65.65
C GLN A 375 37.19 -25.23 66.53
N PRO A 376 36.46 -26.23 65.97
CA PRO A 376 36.02 -27.38 66.74
C PRO A 376 37.17 -28.26 67.18
N GLY A 377 37.09 -28.76 68.41
CA GLY A 377 38.02 -29.75 68.92
C GLY A 377 37.45 -30.50 70.12
N LYS A 378 38.13 -31.58 70.51
CA LYS A 378 37.79 -32.33 71.72
C LYS A 378 38.33 -31.58 72.94
N PHE A 379 37.46 -31.28 73.91
CA PHE A 379 37.86 -30.64 75.17
C PHE A 379 37.14 -31.23 76.38
N LEU A 380 37.74 -31.07 77.56
CA LEU A 380 37.19 -31.54 78.84
C LEU A 380 36.13 -30.55 79.35
N LEU A 381 34.86 -30.85 79.11
CA LEU A 381 33.72 -29.99 79.46
C LEU A 381 33.60 -29.80 80.97
N SER A 382 33.85 -30.85 81.76
CA SER A 382 33.80 -30.74 83.22
C SER A 382 34.78 -29.72 83.79
N ASN A 383 35.98 -29.62 83.22
CA ASN A 383 36.95 -28.57 83.57
C ASN A 383 36.46 -27.18 83.13
N LEU A 384 35.90 -27.07 81.93
CA LEU A 384 35.38 -25.80 81.41
C LEU A 384 34.25 -25.24 82.26
N VAL A 385 33.32 -26.10 82.69
CA VAL A 385 32.22 -25.75 83.61
C VAL A 385 32.78 -25.29 84.95
N ASN A 386 33.67 -26.06 85.58
CA ASN A 386 34.26 -25.72 86.88
C ASN A 386 35.08 -24.42 86.81
N THR A 387 35.79 -24.17 85.70
CA THR A 387 36.52 -22.92 85.46
C THR A 387 35.54 -21.73 85.44
N ASN A 388 34.43 -21.84 84.72
CA ASN A 388 33.43 -20.78 84.65
C ASN A 388 32.68 -20.57 85.98
N ILE A 389 32.40 -21.63 86.74
CA ILE A 389 31.86 -21.51 88.10
C ILE A 389 32.83 -20.73 89.00
N ASN A 390 34.12 -21.07 88.97
CA ASN A 390 35.14 -20.40 89.77
C ASN A 390 35.28 -18.91 89.40
N LEU A 391 35.14 -18.55 88.11
CA LEU A 391 35.14 -17.16 87.66
C LEU A 391 34.01 -16.34 88.28
N HIS A 392 32.84 -16.93 88.50
CA HIS A 392 31.67 -16.24 89.06
C HIS A 392 31.50 -16.40 90.57
N LYS A 393 32.33 -17.22 91.23
CA LYS A 393 32.22 -17.55 92.66
C LYS A 393 32.26 -16.31 93.55
N VAL A 394 33.21 -15.41 93.33
CA VAL A 394 33.34 -14.16 94.12
C VAL A 394 32.12 -13.26 93.94
N SER A 395 31.60 -13.14 92.71
CA SER A 395 30.42 -12.34 92.42
C SER A 395 29.16 -12.92 93.09
N ALA A 396 29.01 -14.25 93.07
CA ALA A 396 27.92 -14.95 93.74
C ALA A 396 28.00 -14.80 95.27
N GLU A 397 29.18 -14.97 95.87
CA GLU A 397 29.43 -14.80 97.31
C GLU A 397 29.10 -13.37 97.77
N ASN A 398 29.55 -12.36 97.02
CA ASN A 398 29.23 -10.95 97.29
C ASN A 398 27.72 -10.67 97.26
N LYS A 399 26.99 -11.37 96.38
CA LYS A 399 25.52 -11.28 96.29
C LYS A 399 24.81 -12.13 97.35
N GLY A 400 25.51 -13.07 97.98
CA GLY A 400 24.97 -14.04 98.92
C GLY A 400 24.26 -15.23 98.26
N VAL A 401 24.66 -15.60 97.05
CA VAL A 401 24.15 -16.75 96.27
C VAL A 401 25.19 -17.86 96.30
N ARG A 402 24.76 -19.13 96.39
CA ARG A 402 25.66 -20.29 96.31
C ARG A 402 25.61 -20.91 94.92
N ILE A 403 26.76 -21.28 94.36
CA ILE A 403 26.83 -22.03 93.10
C ILE A 403 27.26 -23.46 93.44
N ASN A 404 26.42 -24.44 93.11
CA ASN A 404 26.67 -25.86 93.26
C ASN A 404 26.99 -26.47 91.89
N SER A 405 28.02 -27.31 91.84
CA SER A 405 28.35 -28.11 90.66
C SER A 405 27.90 -29.55 90.91
N GLY A 406 26.97 -30.06 90.10
CA GLY A 406 26.62 -31.49 90.08
C GLY A 406 27.41 -32.28 89.04
N VAL A 407 28.47 -31.68 88.48
CA VAL A 407 29.31 -32.32 87.47
C VAL A 407 30.25 -33.32 88.14
N SER A 408 30.12 -34.60 87.78
CA SER A 408 30.99 -35.68 88.25
C SER A 408 31.66 -36.40 87.07
N GLY A 409 32.94 -36.73 87.20
CA GLY A 409 33.72 -37.44 86.18
C GLY A 409 34.40 -36.56 85.12
N GLU A 410 35.12 -37.21 84.20
CA GLU A 410 35.78 -36.59 83.05
C GLU A 410 34.87 -36.67 81.82
N LEU A 411 34.04 -35.63 81.62
CA LEU A 411 33.14 -35.53 80.48
C LEU A 411 33.80 -34.74 79.35
N TYR A 412 33.93 -35.35 78.18
CA TYR A 412 34.50 -34.73 76.98
C TYR A 412 33.40 -34.32 76.02
N ALA A 413 33.52 -33.12 75.48
CA ALA A 413 32.65 -32.63 74.42
C ALA A 413 33.45 -32.33 73.15
N TYR A 414 32.76 -32.26 72.02
CA TYR A 414 33.32 -31.86 70.74
C TYR A 414 32.67 -30.56 70.26
N GLY A 415 33.50 -29.55 70.02
CA GLY A 415 33.04 -28.23 69.59
C GLY A 415 34.10 -27.17 69.84
N ASP A 416 33.74 -25.92 69.58
CA ASP A 416 34.59 -24.77 69.86
C ASP A 416 34.55 -24.45 71.36
N ARG A 417 35.69 -24.69 72.02
CA ARG A 417 35.84 -24.52 73.45
C ARG A 417 35.54 -23.09 73.91
N GLU A 418 35.94 -22.07 73.15
CA GLU A 418 35.82 -20.67 73.55
C GLU A 418 34.39 -20.15 73.38
N MET A 419 33.69 -20.60 72.33
CA MET A 419 32.26 -20.34 72.16
C MET A 419 31.45 -20.91 73.33
N ILE A 420 31.72 -22.18 73.70
CA ILE A 420 30.99 -22.86 74.77
C ILE A 420 31.35 -22.27 76.14
N SER A 421 32.60 -21.86 76.34
CA SER A 421 33.02 -21.08 77.52
C SER A 421 32.22 -19.78 77.63
N THR A 422 31.98 -19.11 76.50
CA THR A 422 31.19 -17.88 76.44
C THR A 422 29.70 -18.12 76.72
N VAL A 423 29.13 -19.22 76.24
CA VAL A 423 27.76 -19.65 76.58
C VAL A 423 27.65 -19.85 78.10
N LEU A 424 28.54 -20.66 78.68
CA LEU A 424 28.57 -20.95 80.12
C LEU A 424 28.72 -19.69 80.96
N ARG A 425 29.66 -18.81 80.60
CA ARG A 425 29.89 -17.53 81.27
C ARG A 425 28.64 -16.66 81.27
N ASN A 426 27.95 -16.56 80.13
CA ASN A 426 26.73 -15.76 80.01
C ASN A 426 25.56 -16.34 80.81
N LEU A 427 25.34 -17.65 80.76
CA LEU A 427 24.25 -18.31 81.49
C LEU A 427 24.47 -18.26 83.00
N ILE A 428 25.68 -18.57 83.48
CA ILE A 428 26.01 -18.51 84.92
C ILE A 428 25.94 -17.06 85.42
N ASN A 429 26.42 -16.09 84.66
CA ASN A 429 26.32 -14.68 85.03
C ASN A 429 24.86 -14.22 85.12
N ASN A 430 23.99 -14.64 84.18
CA ASN A 430 22.56 -14.38 84.25
C ASN A 430 21.92 -15.04 85.49
N ALA A 431 22.25 -16.29 85.77
CA ALA A 431 21.76 -17.00 86.96
C ALA A 431 22.14 -16.23 88.25
N VAL A 432 23.39 -15.76 88.39
CA VAL A 432 23.81 -14.93 89.53
C VAL A 432 23.04 -13.62 89.59
N LYS A 433 22.86 -12.96 88.45
CA LYS A 433 22.18 -11.66 88.34
C LYS A 433 20.68 -11.72 88.66
N TYR A 434 20.00 -12.82 88.36
CA TYR A 434 18.55 -12.93 88.56
C TYR A 434 18.16 -13.75 89.81
N SER A 435 19.11 -14.41 90.47
CA SER A 435 18.90 -15.11 91.74
C SER A 435 18.63 -14.19 92.92
N HIS A 436 17.80 -14.64 93.88
CA HIS A 436 17.60 -13.96 95.17
C HIS A 436 18.76 -14.22 96.15
N LYS A 437 18.96 -13.32 97.13
CA LYS A 437 19.96 -13.50 98.18
C LYS A 437 19.61 -14.74 99.03
N GLY A 438 20.57 -15.65 99.21
CA GLY A 438 20.38 -16.95 99.86
C GLY A 438 19.98 -18.07 98.89
N GLY A 439 19.72 -17.75 97.62
CA GLY A 439 19.39 -18.73 96.58
C GLY A 439 20.57 -19.61 96.20
N VAL A 440 20.25 -20.72 95.54
CA VAL A 440 21.20 -21.69 95.01
C VAL A 440 21.12 -21.70 93.48
N ILE A 441 22.28 -21.69 92.84
CA ILE A 441 22.44 -21.94 91.40
C ILE A 441 23.02 -23.33 91.24
N GLU A 442 22.40 -24.16 90.43
CA GLU A 442 22.87 -25.51 90.14
C GLU A 442 23.36 -25.60 88.69
N VAL A 443 24.59 -26.08 88.51
CA VAL A 443 25.15 -26.36 87.19
C VAL A 443 25.38 -27.86 87.07
N ASN A 444 24.61 -28.50 86.20
CA ASN A 444 24.61 -29.94 85.98
C ASN A 444 24.96 -30.26 84.53
N VAL A 445 25.57 -31.42 84.31
CA VAL A 445 25.82 -31.96 82.96
C VAL A 445 25.34 -33.39 82.92
N THR A 446 24.47 -33.71 81.97
CA THR A 446 23.93 -35.05 81.74
C THR A 446 24.16 -35.48 80.30
N GLU A 447 24.56 -36.72 80.09
CA GLU A 447 24.70 -37.29 78.75
C GLU A 447 23.37 -37.92 78.31
N LYS A 448 22.87 -37.54 77.14
CA LYS A 448 21.68 -38.08 76.48
C LYS A 448 21.91 -38.14 74.97
N ASP A 449 21.61 -39.28 74.37
CA ASP A 449 21.55 -39.43 72.90
C ASP A 449 22.77 -38.82 72.16
N ASP A 450 23.98 -39.20 72.57
CA ASP A 450 25.28 -38.74 72.03
C ASP A 450 25.54 -37.21 72.15
N LYS A 451 24.77 -36.53 72.99
CA LYS A 451 24.94 -35.12 73.35
C LYS A 451 25.08 -34.97 74.86
N LEU A 452 25.88 -33.99 75.26
CA LEU A 452 25.97 -33.52 76.64
C LEU A 452 25.01 -32.35 76.81
N GLU A 453 23.99 -32.55 77.64
CA GLU A 453 23.06 -31.51 78.07
C GLU A 453 23.63 -30.82 79.31
N VAL A 454 23.89 -29.52 79.19
CA VAL A 454 24.32 -28.66 80.28
C VAL A 454 23.11 -27.87 80.78
N VAL A 455 22.89 -27.93 82.09
CA VAL A 455 21.76 -27.29 82.76
C VAL A 455 22.29 -26.27 83.76
N VAL A 456 21.80 -25.03 83.67
CA VAL A 456 22.06 -23.95 84.62
C VAL A 456 20.73 -23.52 85.22
N ALA A 457 20.46 -23.93 86.45
CA ALA A 457 19.23 -23.63 87.18
C ALA A 457 19.48 -22.56 88.25
N ASP A 458 18.59 -21.59 88.36
CA ASP A 458 18.63 -20.50 89.34
C ASP A 458 17.33 -20.41 90.15
N GLN A 459 17.44 -19.94 91.40
CA GLN A 459 16.30 -19.64 92.28
C GLN A 459 16.02 -18.13 92.31
N GLY A 460 15.70 -17.60 91.14
CA GLY A 460 15.47 -16.18 90.91
C GLY A 460 14.02 -15.79 90.65
N VAL A 461 13.86 -14.64 89.99
CA VAL A 461 12.55 -14.04 89.69
C VAL A 461 11.68 -14.86 88.74
N GLY A 462 12.29 -15.75 87.95
CA GLY A 462 11.62 -16.48 86.89
C GLY A 462 11.02 -15.59 85.79
N MET A 463 10.34 -16.22 84.83
CA MET A 463 9.77 -15.58 83.65
C MET A 463 8.46 -16.26 83.26
N SER A 464 7.53 -15.49 82.67
CA SER A 464 6.33 -16.05 82.06
C SER A 464 6.65 -16.97 80.86
N MET A 465 5.76 -17.92 80.59
CA MET A 465 5.86 -18.83 79.43
C MET A 465 5.92 -18.08 78.09
N GLU A 466 5.29 -16.89 78.01
CA GLU A 466 5.38 -16.04 76.82
C GLU A 466 6.80 -15.46 76.64
N ASN A 467 7.52 -15.19 77.72
CA ASN A 467 8.85 -14.63 77.69
C ASN A 467 9.92 -15.70 77.40
N THR A 468 9.77 -16.94 77.88
CA THR A 468 10.75 -18.02 77.66
C THR A 468 10.97 -18.35 76.18
N GLU A 469 9.94 -18.26 75.34
CA GLU A 469 10.06 -18.44 73.88
C GLU A 469 10.70 -17.23 73.17
N LYS A 470 10.67 -16.06 73.82
CA LYS A 470 11.05 -14.77 73.26
C LYS A 470 12.48 -14.35 73.60
N ILE A 471 13.05 -14.82 74.72
CA ILE A 471 14.36 -14.36 75.22
C ILE A 471 15.56 -14.66 74.29
N PHE A 472 15.43 -15.62 73.37
CA PHE A 472 16.47 -15.92 72.38
C PHE A 472 16.24 -15.24 71.03
N ARG A 473 15.18 -14.43 70.89
CA ARG A 473 14.85 -13.72 69.65
C ARG A 473 15.23 -12.25 69.75
N ILE A 474 15.69 -11.70 68.64
CA ILE A 474 16.16 -10.31 68.55
C ILE A 474 15.03 -9.28 68.52
N ASP A 475 13.84 -9.70 68.11
CA ASP A 475 12.65 -8.86 67.92
C ASP A 475 11.79 -8.73 69.19
N ALA A 476 12.05 -9.56 70.21
CA ALA A 476 11.29 -9.55 71.43
C ALA A 476 11.95 -8.70 72.54
N LYS A 477 11.28 -7.63 72.96
CA LYS A 477 11.73 -6.75 74.05
C LYS A 477 11.45 -7.34 75.43
N VAL A 478 12.22 -8.35 75.84
CA VAL A 478 12.18 -8.86 77.22
C VAL A 478 13.33 -8.24 78.02
N LYS A 479 13.04 -7.16 78.77
CA LYS A 479 14.02 -6.51 79.65
C LYS A 479 13.50 -6.46 81.08
N SER A 480 14.11 -7.25 81.95
CA SER A 480 13.87 -7.21 83.39
C SER A 480 15.16 -6.84 84.13
N PRO A 481 15.11 -5.89 85.08
CA PRO A 481 16.24 -5.63 85.97
C PRO A 481 16.52 -6.87 86.84
N GLY A 482 17.80 -7.08 87.18
CA GLY A 482 18.19 -8.11 88.14
C GLY A 482 17.65 -7.83 89.54
N THR A 483 17.80 -8.79 90.45
CA THR A 483 17.25 -8.72 91.82
C THR A 483 17.88 -7.61 92.67
N GLN A 484 19.00 -7.03 92.25
CA GLN A 484 19.63 -5.85 92.86
C GLN A 484 19.72 -4.66 91.89
N GLY A 485 18.90 -4.65 90.83
CA GLY A 485 18.84 -3.56 89.86
C GLY A 485 19.86 -3.66 88.72
N GLU A 486 20.52 -4.81 88.56
CA GLU A 486 21.52 -5.02 87.52
C GLU A 486 20.88 -4.96 86.11
N LYS A 487 21.47 -4.20 85.19
CA LYS A 487 20.98 -4.08 83.81
C LYS A 487 21.66 -5.10 82.89
N GLY A 488 20.88 -5.69 81.98
CA GLY A 488 21.37 -6.66 80.99
C GLY A 488 21.49 -6.01 79.63
N THR A 489 22.40 -6.51 78.80
CA THR A 489 22.63 -6.04 77.44
C THR A 489 21.60 -6.56 76.44
N GLY A 490 20.81 -7.59 76.80
CA GLY A 490 19.85 -8.24 75.90
C GLY A 490 20.47 -9.11 74.80
N LEU A 491 21.76 -8.90 74.47
CA LEU A 491 22.48 -9.60 73.40
C LEU A 491 23.10 -10.93 73.84
N GLY A 492 23.34 -11.13 75.14
CA GLY A 492 24.06 -12.30 75.65
C GLY A 492 23.37 -13.64 75.34
N LEU A 493 22.04 -13.71 75.45
CA LEU A 493 21.30 -14.95 75.18
C LEU A 493 21.19 -15.25 73.67
N ILE A 494 21.12 -14.21 72.84
CA ILE A 494 21.13 -14.34 71.38
C ILE A 494 22.48 -14.90 70.92
N LEU A 495 23.58 -14.38 71.46
CA LEU A 495 24.92 -14.91 71.19
C LEU A 495 25.07 -16.35 71.69
N CYS A 496 24.48 -16.69 72.85
CA CYS A 496 24.45 -18.07 73.32
C CYS A 496 23.76 -19.01 72.33
N LYS A 497 22.64 -18.57 71.74
CA LYS A 497 21.92 -19.34 70.72
C LYS A 497 22.79 -19.58 69.49
N ASP A 498 23.35 -18.52 68.91
CA ASP A 498 24.22 -18.61 67.74
C ASP A 498 25.40 -19.57 68.00
N PHE A 499 26.07 -19.44 69.16
CA PHE A 499 27.21 -20.29 69.51
C PHE A 499 26.85 -21.75 69.73
N VAL A 500 25.72 -22.02 70.37
CA VAL A 500 25.23 -23.39 70.55
C VAL A 500 24.84 -24.00 69.20
N GLU A 501 24.18 -23.25 68.32
CA GLU A 501 23.77 -23.72 66.99
C GLU A 501 24.95 -23.92 66.03
N ILE A 502 25.97 -23.04 66.07
CA ILE A 502 27.25 -23.23 65.35
C ILE A 502 27.90 -24.55 65.79
N ASN A 503 27.83 -24.87 67.08
CA ASN A 503 28.29 -26.13 67.67
C ASN A 503 27.31 -27.31 67.50
N LYS A 504 26.28 -27.18 66.65
CA LYS A 504 25.25 -28.22 66.37
C LYS A 504 24.45 -28.67 67.60
N GLY A 505 24.38 -27.80 68.61
CA GLY A 505 23.54 -27.95 69.78
C GLY A 505 22.20 -27.25 69.64
N GLN A 506 21.41 -27.33 70.72
CA GLN A 506 20.16 -26.60 70.92
C GLN A 506 20.18 -25.97 72.30
N ILE A 507 19.60 -24.77 72.45
CA ILE A 507 19.46 -24.06 73.73
C ILE A 507 17.98 -23.70 73.97
N TRP A 508 17.48 -23.91 75.18
CA TRP A 508 16.11 -23.57 75.59
C TRP A 508 16.06 -23.18 77.07
N CYS A 509 14.90 -22.69 77.52
CA CYS A 509 14.69 -22.27 78.89
C CYS A 509 13.33 -22.72 79.41
N GLU A 510 13.32 -23.25 80.63
CA GLU A 510 12.14 -23.58 81.41
C GLU A 510 12.10 -22.66 82.63
N SER A 511 11.02 -21.92 82.84
CA SER A 511 10.93 -20.95 83.94
C SER A 511 9.51 -20.78 84.43
N GLU A 512 9.37 -20.49 85.72
CA GLU A 512 8.10 -20.16 86.37
C GLU A 512 8.32 -18.91 87.23
N GLU A 513 7.41 -17.93 87.11
CA GLU A 513 7.51 -16.66 87.84
C GLU A 513 7.54 -16.89 89.36
N GLY A 514 8.55 -16.34 90.01
CA GLY A 514 8.79 -16.47 91.46
C GLY A 514 9.46 -17.77 91.90
N SER A 515 9.61 -18.76 91.02
CA SER A 515 10.27 -20.04 91.32
C SER A 515 11.72 -20.11 90.80
N GLY A 516 12.03 -19.40 89.70
CA GLY A 516 13.37 -19.35 89.10
C GLY A 516 13.39 -19.72 87.62
N SER A 517 14.58 -19.92 87.05
CA SER A 517 14.76 -20.29 85.65
C SER A 517 15.78 -21.40 85.50
N THR A 518 15.55 -22.28 84.52
CA THR A 518 16.46 -23.35 84.14
C THR A 518 16.80 -23.19 82.67
N PHE A 519 18.08 -22.93 82.39
CA PHE A 519 18.61 -22.84 81.03
C PHE A 519 19.29 -24.14 80.66
N HIS A 520 18.96 -24.66 79.50
CA HIS A 520 19.51 -25.91 78.98
C HIS A 520 20.22 -25.63 77.67
N PHE A 521 21.40 -26.20 77.46
CA PHE A 521 21.95 -26.30 76.12
C PHE A 521 22.62 -27.65 75.89
N THR A 522 22.63 -28.12 74.64
CA THR A 522 23.30 -29.36 74.25
C THR A 522 24.58 -29.07 73.50
N ILE A 523 25.55 -29.98 73.62
CA ILE A 523 26.78 -30.02 72.83
C ILE A 523 27.09 -31.46 72.43
N PRO A 524 27.59 -31.73 71.20
CA PRO A 524 28.01 -33.07 70.80
C PRO A 524 29.04 -33.68 71.77
N ALA A 525 28.88 -34.96 72.13
CA ALA A 525 29.85 -35.68 72.95
C ALA A 525 31.11 -36.08 72.15
N SER A 526 30.96 -36.24 70.83
CA SER A 526 32.04 -36.64 69.91
C SER A 526 31.88 -36.03 68.51
N GLU A 527 32.90 -36.15 67.66
CA GLU A 527 32.87 -35.69 66.27
C GLU A 527 31.85 -36.46 65.41
N ASP A 528 31.66 -37.76 65.67
CA ASP A 528 30.69 -38.60 64.95
C ASP A 528 29.23 -38.20 65.25
N SER A 529 28.99 -37.58 66.40
CA SER A 529 27.70 -37.07 66.84
C SER A 529 27.20 -35.84 66.04
N LEU A 530 28.00 -35.34 65.08
CA LEU A 530 27.66 -34.22 64.19
C LEU A 530 26.85 -34.64 62.94
N GLN A 531 26.79 -35.94 62.61
CA GLN A 531 26.17 -36.45 61.36
C GLN A 531 24.73 -36.98 61.53
N GLY A 532 24.16 -36.89 62.73
CA GLY A 532 22.81 -37.39 63.07
C GLY A 532 21.70 -36.36 62.97
#